data_AF-A0A6L9H768-F1
#
_entry.id   AF-A0A6L9H768-F1
#
_cell.length_a   1.000
_cell.length_b   1.000
_cell.length_c   1.000
_cell.angle_alpha   90.00
_cell.angle_beta   90.00
_cell.angle_gamma   90.00
#
_symmetry.space_group_name_H-M   'P 1'
#
loop_
_entity.id
_entity.type
_entity.pdbx_description
1 polymer ?
#
loop_
_entity_poly.entity_id
_entity_poly.type
_entity_poly.pdbx_seq_one_letter_code
_entity_poly.pdbx_strand_id
1 'polypeptide(L)'
;MADIFSKGITTLNVKTSTFLEVKKIQTYIAKLNSETELLERKIGAAVYEAWENGEEINEQLVAEELAGIKQKKQVIEEQTRSAEELTRMEAEILGKSESPKQEKSFCPNCGQAYTAPAKFCRKCGTKLTE
;
A
#
# COMPACT_ATOMS: atom_id res chain seq x y z
N MET A 1 29.20 8.90 22.08
CA MET A 1 29.16 7.76 21.14
C MET A 1 28.00 6.78 21.42
N ALA A 2 27.44 6.71 22.65
CA ALA A 2 26.29 5.85 22.99
C ALA A 2 24.92 6.33 22.45
N ASP A 3 24.75 7.65 22.25
CA ASP A 3 23.47 8.28 21.92
C ASP A 3 22.98 8.00 20.48
N ILE A 4 23.91 7.83 19.54
CA ILE A 4 23.60 7.54 18.12
C ILE A 4 23.03 6.13 17.97
N PHE A 5 23.55 5.18 18.75
CA PHE A 5 23.15 3.78 18.68
C PHE A 5 21.73 3.56 19.27
N SER A 6 21.42 4.24 20.38
CA SER A 6 20.10 4.18 21.00
C SER A 6 19.00 4.76 20.09
N LYS A 7 19.26 5.91 19.44
CA LYS A 7 18.32 6.51 18.47
C LYS A 7 18.06 5.60 17.27
N GLY A 8 19.11 4.95 16.74
CA GLY A 8 18.97 4.02 15.62
C GLY A 8 18.07 2.81 15.93
N ILE A 9 18.16 2.26 17.14
CA ILE A 9 17.31 1.14 17.58
C ILE A 9 15.85 1.57 17.72
N THR A 10 15.58 2.75 18.31
CA THR A 10 14.21 3.26 18.46
C THR A 10 13.58 3.60 17.11
N THR A 11 14.32 4.21 16.18
CA THR A 11 13.86 4.50 14.81
C THR A 11 13.48 3.24 14.05
N LEU A 12 14.29 2.19 14.12
CA LEU A 12 14.00 0.91 13.45
C LEU A 12 12.73 0.27 14.03
N ASN A 13 12.57 0.26 15.35
CA ASN A 13 11.39 -0.30 15.99
C ASN A 13 10.09 0.43 15.60
N VAL A 14 10.11 1.77 15.60
CA VAL A 14 8.95 2.58 15.19
C VAL A 14 8.56 2.28 13.75
N LYS A 15 9.55 2.29 12.83
CA LYS A 15 9.33 1.99 11.41
C LYS A 15 8.77 0.59 11.18
N THR A 16 9.30 -0.42 11.85
CA THR A 16 8.80 -1.80 11.75
C THR A 16 7.39 -1.92 12.30
N SER A 17 7.06 -1.28 13.43
CA SER A 17 5.70 -1.31 14.00
C SER A 17 4.68 -0.67 13.06
N THR A 18 4.94 0.57 12.62
CA THR A 18 4.04 1.30 11.71
C THR A 18 3.82 0.55 10.41
N PHE A 19 4.90 0.00 9.81
CA PHE A 19 4.79 -0.81 8.59
C PHE A 19 3.85 -2.00 8.79
N LEU A 20 3.97 -2.73 9.90
CA LEU A 20 3.13 -3.89 10.17
C LEU A 20 1.67 -3.51 10.40
N GLU A 21 1.41 -2.42 11.11
CA GLU A 21 0.06 -1.91 11.35
C GLU A 21 -0.62 -1.46 10.05
N VAL A 22 0.07 -0.66 9.24
CA VAL A 22 -0.41 -0.26 7.90
C VAL A 22 -0.67 -1.49 7.02
N LYS A 23 0.20 -2.51 7.06
CA LYS A 23 -0.01 -3.73 6.27
C LYS A 23 -1.24 -4.52 6.72
N LYS A 24 -1.50 -4.63 8.03
CA LYS A 24 -2.73 -5.26 8.55
C LYS A 24 -3.96 -4.54 8.03
N ILE A 25 -3.97 -3.21 8.10
CA ILE A 25 -5.05 -2.37 7.60
C ILE A 25 -5.24 -2.58 6.10
N GLN A 26 -4.15 -2.57 5.31
CA GLN A 26 -4.21 -2.80 3.86
C GLN A 26 -4.78 -4.17 3.50
N THR A 27 -4.39 -5.24 4.21
CA THR A 27 -4.96 -6.57 4.00
C THR A 27 -6.45 -6.61 4.33
N TYR A 28 -6.87 -5.93 5.40
CA TYR A 28 -8.29 -5.85 5.76
C TYR A 28 -9.11 -5.05 4.72
N ILE A 29 -8.58 -3.92 4.24
CA ILE A 29 -9.19 -3.15 3.13
C ILE A 29 -9.32 -4.02 1.88
N ALA A 30 -8.29 -4.78 1.51
CA ALA A 30 -8.34 -5.67 0.36
C ALA A 30 -9.45 -6.72 0.50
N LYS A 31 -9.62 -7.29 1.70
CA LYS A 31 -10.74 -8.20 2.01
C LYS A 31 -12.10 -7.51 1.83
N LEU A 32 -12.29 -6.32 2.40
CA LEU A 32 -13.55 -5.58 2.28
C LEU A 32 -13.88 -5.19 0.84
N ASN A 33 -12.86 -4.86 0.03
CA ASN A 33 -13.04 -4.61 -1.40
C ASN A 33 -13.51 -5.85 -2.14
N SER A 34 -12.86 -7.01 -1.92
CA SER A 34 -13.30 -8.27 -2.53
C SER A 34 -14.72 -8.68 -2.10
N GLU A 35 -15.08 -8.45 -0.83
CA GLU A 35 -16.45 -8.67 -0.36
C GLU A 35 -17.45 -7.72 -1.02
N THR A 36 -17.07 -6.45 -1.22
CA THR A 36 -17.90 -5.45 -1.90
C THR A 36 -18.15 -5.83 -3.35
N GLU A 37 -17.11 -6.22 -4.09
CA GLU A 37 -17.24 -6.70 -5.47
C GLU A 37 -18.09 -7.97 -5.58
N LEU A 38 -18.06 -8.84 -4.57
CA LEU A 38 -18.93 -10.01 -4.52
C LEU A 38 -20.39 -9.61 -4.33
N LEU A 39 -20.67 -8.66 -3.44
CA LEU A 39 -22.03 -8.16 -3.22
C LEU A 39 -22.58 -7.46 -4.45
N GLU A 40 -21.79 -6.59 -5.10
CA GLU A 40 -22.19 -5.90 -6.33
C GLU A 40 -22.54 -6.91 -7.44
N ARG A 41 -21.75 -7.99 -7.58
CA ARG A 41 -22.06 -9.08 -8.52
C ARG A 41 -23.32 -9.86 -8.15
N LYS A 42 -23.53 -10.17 -6.86
CA LYS A 42 -24.72 -10.88 -6.38
C LYS A 42 -26.00 -10.07 -6.63
N ILE A 43 -25.97 -8.77 -6.32
CA ILE A 43 -27.09 -7.86 -6.59
C ILE A 43 -27.38 -7.83 -8.09
N GLY A 44 -26.34 -7.65 -8.91
CA GLY A 44 -26.48 -7.64 -10.37
C GLY A 44 -27.10 -8.92 -10.91
N ALA A 45 -26.65 -10.08 -10.43
CA ALA A 45 -27.21 -11.38 -10.81
C ALA A 45 -28.68 -11.51 -10.39
N ALA A 46 -29.02 -11.18 -9.15
CA ALA A 46 -30.40 -11.26 -8.66
C ALA A 46 -31.37 -10.35 -9.43
N VAL A 47 -30.94 -9.13 -9.75
CA VAL A 47 -31.74 -8.18 -10.54
C VAL A 47 -31.88 -8.67 -11.98
N TYR A 48 -30.81 -9.19 -12.59
CA TYR A 48 -30.84 -9.73 -13.94
C TYR A 48 -31.75 -10.96 -14.05
N GLU A 49 -31.64 -11.92 -13.13
CA GLU A 49 -32.46 -13.13 -13.10
C GLU A 49 -33.95 -12.79 -12.94
N ALA A 50 -34.29 -11.85 -12.04
CA ALA A 50 -35.66 -11.40 -11.89
C ALA A 50 -36.20 -10.78 -13.19
N TRP A 51 -35.40 -9.92 -13.85
CA TRP A 51 -35.78 -9.30 -15.12
C TRP A 51 -35.95 -10.32 -16.26
N GLU A 52 -35.02 -11.28 -16.38
CA GLU A 52 -35.03 -12.32 -17.42
C GLU A 52 -36.25 -13.25 -17.30
N ASN A 53 -36.63 -13.58 -16.06
CA ASN A 53 -37.79 -14.43 -15.77
C ASN A 53 -39.13 -13.66 -15.74
N GLY A 54 -39.10 -12.33 -15.87
CA GLY A 54 -40.29 -11.47 -15.75
C GLY A 54 -40.86 -11.41 -14.34
N GLU A 55 -40.04 -11.67 -13.32
CA GLU A 55 -40.38 -11.60 -11.91
C GLU A 55 -40.18 -10.17 -11.38
N GLU A 56 -40.88 -9.85 -10.29
CA GLU A 56 -40.65 -8.57 -9.60
C GLU A 56 -39.28 -8.57 -8.91
N ILE A 57 -38.51 -7.50 -9.14
CA ILE A 57 -37.25 -7.30 -8.44
C ILE A 57 -37.54 -7.09 -6.96
N ASN A 58 -36.90 -7.88 -6.11
CA ASN A 58 -36.98 -7.70 -4.66
C ASN A 58 -36.18 -6.47 -4.23
N GLU A 59 -36.80 -5.29 -4.30
CA GLU A 59 -36.20 -4.00 -3.94
C GLU A 59 -35.69 -3.98 -2.50
N GLN A 60 -36.39 -4.64 -1.57
CA GLN A 60 -36.00 -4.70 -0.16
C GLN A 60 -34.67 -5.45 0.03
N LEU A 61 -34.52 -6.60 -0.64
CA LEU A 61 -33.27 -7.37 -0.62
C LEU A 61 -32.12 -6.57 -1.23
N VAL A 62 -32.36 -5.94 -2.39
CA VAL A 62 -31.35 -5.09 -3.05
C VAL A 62 -30.93 -3.93 -2.16
N ALA A 63 -31.89 -3.26 -1.51
CA ALA A 63 -31.61 -2.15 -0.60
C ALA A 63 -30.76 -2.57 0.60
N GLU A 64 -31.02 -3.75 1.18
CA GLU A 64 -30.23 -4.29 2.29
C GLU A 64 -28.79 -4.59 1.87
N GLU A 65 -28.59 -5.23 0.72
CA GLU A 65 -27.26 -5.54 0.20
C GLU A 65 -26.47 -4.27 -0.16
N LEU A 66 -27.13 -3.25 -0.73
CA LEU A 66 -26.55 -1.94 -1.00
C LEU A 66 -26.17 -1.20 0.29
N ALA A 67 -26.98 -1.30 1.35
CA ALA A 67 -26.64 -0.75 2.65
C ALA A 67 -25.39 -1.44 3.22
N GLY A 68 -25.27 -2.77 3.04
CA GLY A 68 -24.08 -3.54 3.40
C GLY A 68 -22.82 -3.09 2.63
N ILE A 69 -22.94 -2.78 1.34
CA ILE A 69 -21.85 -2.19 0.54
C ILE A 69 -21.46 -0.81 1.07
N LYS A 70 -22.45 0.05 1.32
CA LYS A 70 -22.22 1.40 1.84
C LYS A 70 -21.43 1.36 3.16
N GLN A 71 -21.83 0.49 4.09
CA GLN A 71 -21.14 0.32 5.36
C GLN A 71 -19.69 -0.12 5.16
N LYS A 72 -19.43 -1.11 4.31
CA LYS A 72 -18.06 -1.57 4.01
C LYS A 72 -17.20 -0.46 3.41
N LYS A 73 -17.74 0.32 2.48
CA LYS A 73 -17.05 1.48 1.87
C LYS A 73 -16.70 2.55 2.92
N GLN A 74 -17.58 2.82 3.88
CA GLN A 74 -17.30 3.73 4.99
C GLN A 74 -16.14 3.22 5.87
N VAL A 75 -16.14 1.93 6.20
CA VAL A 75 -15.05 1.31 6.98
C VAL A 75 -13.72 1.38 6.21
N ILE A 76 -13.73 1.13 4.89
CA ILE A 76 -12.54 1.25 4.04
C ILE A 76 -11.99 2.69 4.07
N GLU A 77 -12.86 3.69 3.95
CA GLU A 77 -12.45 5.10 4.00
C GLU A 77 -11.79 5.46 5.34
N GLU A 78 -12.39 5.06 6.45
CA GLU A 78 -11.86 5.31 7.80
C GLU A 78 -10.52 4.59 8.05
N GLN A 79 -10.43 3.33 7.63
CA GLN A 79 -9.20 2.53 7.72
C GLN A 79 -8.07 3.14 6.88
N THR A 80 -8.39 3.60 5.66
CA THR A 80 -7.43 4.27 4.77
C THR A 80 -6.88 5.53 5.43
N ARG A 81 -7.77 6.36 5.99
CA ARG A 81 -7.40 7.57 6.72
C ARG A 81 -6.48 7.26 7.92
N SER A 82 -6.78 6.21 8.67
CA SER A 82 -5.94 5.77 9.80
C SER A 82 -4.54 5.33 9.33
N ALA A 83 -4.44 4.57 8.24
CA ALA A 83 -3.14 4.17 7.69
C ALA A 83 -2.29 5.36 7.19
N GLU A 84 -2.94 6.35 6.57
CA GLU A 84 -2.29 7.61 6.17
C GLU A 84 -1.79 8.41 7.37
N GLU A 85 -2.60 8.49 8.43
CA GLU A 85 -2.23 9.15 9.68
C GLU A 85 -1.04 8.48 10.38
N LEU A 86 -1.04 7.15 10.49
CA LEU A 86 0.08 6.38 11.04
C LEU A 86 1.38 6.65 10.27
N THR A 87 1.29 6.70 8.93
CA THR A 87 2.44 7.01 8.05
C THR A 87 2.91 8.45 8.23
N ARG A 88 1.98 9.40 8.40
CA ARG A 88 2.30 10.82 8.65
C ARG A 88 3.01 10.97 9.99
N MET A 89 2.48 10.37 11.05
CA MET A 89 3.08 10.40 12.39
C MET A 89 4.48 9.76 12.40
N GLU A 90 4.67 8.64 11.69
CA GLU A 90 6.00 8.05 11.51
C GLU A 90 6.98 9.04 10.88
N ALA A 91 6.58 9.75 9.81
CA ALA A 91 7.42 10.73 9.15
C ALA A 91 7.76 11.95 10.03
N GLU A 92 6.85 12.36 10.90
CA GLU A 92 7.08 13.43 11.89
C GLU A 92 8.07 13.00 12.98
N ILE A 93 7.93 11.77 13.51
CA ILE A 93 8.78 11.22 14.57
C ILE A 93 10.22 10.99 14.09
N LEU A 94 10.37 10.45 12.88
CA LEU A 94 11.68 10.14 12.31
C LEU A 94 12.38 11.38 11.74
N GLY A 95 11.66 12.50 11.62
CA GLY A 95 12.05 13.63 10.79
C GLY A 95 12.15 13.23 9.32
N LYS A 96 12.24 14.19 8.41
CA LYS A 96 12.72 13.91 7.05
C LYS A 96 14.19 13.47 7.11
N SER A 97 14.48 12.26 7.57
CA SER A 97 15.68 11.56 7.15
C SER A 97 15.44 11.17 5.71
N GLU A 98 15.62 12.15 4.82
CA GLU A 98 16.08 11.85 3.47
C GLU A 98 17.28 10.93 3.65
N SER A 99 17.08 9.63 3.40
CA SER A 99 18.20 8.77 3.03
C SER A 99 19.00 9.58 2.01
N PRO A 100 20.30 9.85 2.22
CA PRO A 100 21.06 10.67 1.30
C PRO A 100 20.80 10.08 -0.07
N LYS A 101 20.30 10.92 -0.98
CA LYS A 101 20.07 10.59 -2.38
C LYS A 101 21.46 10.26 -2.92
N GLN A 102 21.93 9.04 -2.66
CA GLN A 102 23.13 8.49 -3.23
C GLN A 102 22.82 8.46 -4.70
N GLU A 103 23.41 9.40 -5.44
CA GLU A 103 23.34 9.43 -6.90
C GLU A 103 23.81 8.06 -7.38
N LYS A 104 22.85 7.20 -7.71
CA LYS A 104 23.13 5.87 -8.24
C LYS A 104 23.58 6.12 -9.66
N SER A 105 24.86 5.90 -9.94
CA SER A 105 25.36 5.88 -11.31
C SER A 105 25.10 4.50 -11.90
N PHE A 106 24.79 4.46 -13.20
CA PHE A 106 24.52 3.21 -13.91
C PHE A 106 25.57 3.00 -14.99
N CYS A 107 26.02 1.75 -15.15
CA CYS A 107 26.91 1.41 -16.24
C CYS A 107 26.18 1.56 -17.60
N PRO A 108 26.73 2.33 -18.56
CA PRO A 108 26.07 2.57 -19.85
C PRO A 108 26.00 1.32 -20.72
N ASN A 109 26.82 0.29 -20.45
CA ASN A 109 26.86 -0.93 -21.26
C ASN A 109 25.96 -2.05 -20.74
N CYS A 110 25.87 -2.24 -19.41
CA CYS A 110 25.16 -3.40 -18.84
C CYS A 110 24.07 -3.04 -17.81
N GLY A 111 23.87 -1.75 -17.53
CA GLY A 111 22.85 -1.25 -16.61
C GLY A 111 23.13 -1.50 -15.12
N GLN A 112 24.33 -1.98 -14.76
CA GLN A 112 24.67 -2.23 -13.36
C GLN A 112 24.68 -0.91 -12.56
N ALA A 113 23.95 -0.88 -11.45
CA ALA A 113 23.91 0.26 -10.54
C ALA A 113 25.12 0.28 -9.60
N TYR A 114 25.65 1.47 -9.35
CA TYR A 114 26.76 1.75 -8.44
C TYR A 114 26.37 2.85 -7.47
N THR A 115 26.67 2.62 -6.18
CA THR A 115 26.42 3.57 -5.08
C THR A 115 27.68 4.34 -4.68
N ALA A 116 28.82 4.04 -5.31
CA ALA A 116 30.11 4.71 -5.09
C ALA A 116 30.83 4.86 -6.44
N PRO A 117 31.68 5.90 -6.61
CA PRO A 117 32.44 6.10 -7.83
C PRO A 117 33.37 4.90 -8.06
N ALA A 118 33.16 4.19 -9.17
CA ALA A 118 33.94 3.04 -9.58
C ALA A 118 34.57 3.33 -10.93
N LYS A 119 35.87 3.10 -11.09
CA LYS A 119 36.59 3.36 -12.37
C LYS A 119 36.20 2.36 -13.48
N PHE A 120 35.76 1.17 -13.08
CA PHE A 120 35.40 0.08 -14.00
C PHE A 120 34.17 -0.67 -13.48
N CYS A 121 33.33 -1.11 -14.42
CA CYS A 121 32.17 -1.92 -14.15
C CYS A 121 32.60 -3.32 -13.69
N ARG A 122 32.27 -3.69 -12.45
CA ARG A 122 32.48 -5.03 -11.86
C ARG A 122 31.76 -6.16 -12.59
N LYS A 123 30.76 -5.85 -13.42
CA LYS A 123 29.96 -6.84 -14.14
C LYS A 123 30.45 -7.09 -15.57
N CYS A 124 30.80 -6.03 -16.31
CA CYS A 124 31.14 -6.14 -17.73
C CYS A 124 32.51 -5.54 -18.11
N GLY A 125 33.28 -5.05 -17.13
CA GLY A 125 34.63 -4.51 -17.35
C GLY A 125 34.69 -3.13 -18.02
N THR A 126 33.55 -2.58 -18.47
CA THR A 126 33.49 -1.26 -19.12
C THR A 126 34.00 -0.17 -18.20
N LYS A 127 34.88 0.69 -18.72
CA LYS A 127 35.36 1.88 -18.01
C LYS A 127 34.18 2.82 -17.76
N LEU A 128 33.92 3.10 -16.49
CA LEU A 128 32.96 4.11 -16.09
C LEU A 128 33.79 5.39 -15.99
N THR A 129 33.69 6.25 -16.99
CA THR A 129 34.32 7.58 -16.94
C THR A 129 33.79 8.34 -15.73
N GLU A 130 34.65 9.12 -15.08
CA GLU A 130 34.24 10.08 -14.03
C GLU A 130 33.07 10.94 -14.51
#